data_AF-F9S2N3-F1
#
_entry.id   AF-F9S2N3-F1
#
_cell.length_a   1.000
_cell.length_b   1.000
_cell.length_c   1.000
_cell.angle_alpha   90.00
_cell.angle_beta   90.00
_cell.angle_gamma   90.00
#
_symmetry.space_group_name_H-M   'P 1'
#
loop_
_entity.id
_entity.type
_entity.pdbx_description
1 polymer ?
#
loop_
_entity_poly.entity_id
_entity_poly.type
_entity_poly.pdbx_seq_one_letter_code
_entity_poly.pdbx_strand_id
1 'polypeptide(L)'
;MLTPLYELVDWPYSASNASMTFDRGWREGERFNFDRKSQMARYDSPMFGDMVKFSLAGGNGSFKDKDSNFFGGSLSVTPHEKITLHAAFETADKTDFDTDLIGDTSAYFGGVEFRITDNWNILGAYKIADFEADDKLGAYHERDITAYSLQTNYYMGDMNFRLGYADQEGDTDNVKDDTLDFTTITGEVGYSFNSVYTFLRIAQHSGTYRAGSGSYTGEDYDDLMVRIGTEWTF
;
A
#
# COMPACT_ATOMS: atom_id res chain seq x y z
N MET A 1 -8.81 -12.42 4.18
CA MET A 1 -9.39 -11.69 3.03
C MET A 1 -8.79 -10.29 3.05
N LEU A 2 -8.56 -9.64 1.90
CA LEU A 2 -8.00 -8.27 1.89
C LEU A 2 -9.09 -7.24 2.17
N THR A 3 -8.74 -6.11 2.78
CA THR A 3 -9.67 -4.97 2.84
C THR A 3 -9.81 -4.31 1.46
N PRO A 4 -10.92 -3.60 1.18
CA PRO A 4 -11.13 -2.93 -0.11
C PRO A 4 -10.03 -1.92 -0.47
N LEU A 5 -9.50 -1.18 0.51
CA LEU A 5 -8.40 -0.25 0.30
C LEU A 5 -7.09 -1.01 0.02
N TYR A 6 -6.78 -2.02 0.83
CA TYR A 6 -5.52 -2.74 0.71
C TYR A 6 -5.39 -3.50 -0.61
N GLU A 7 -6.49 -4.03 -1.15
CA GLU A 7 -6.47 -4.70 -2.46
C GLU A 7 -5.89 -3.81 -3.55
N LEU A 8 -6.20 -2.51 -3.52
CA LEU A 8 -5.64 -1.55 -4.47
C LEU A 8 -4.21 -1.17 -4.11
N VAL A 9 -3.91 -0.95 -2.82
CA VAL A 9 -2.54 -0.63 -2.37
C VAL A 9 -1.55 -1.73 -2.77
N ASP A 10 -1.88 -3.00 -2.50
CA ASP A 10 -1.07 -4.17 -2.86
C ASP A 10 -0.95 -4.30 -4.37
N TRP A 11 -2.08 -4.33 -5.08
CA TRP A 11 -2.10 -4.49 -6.53
C TRP A 11 -3.03 -3.48 -7.22
N PRO A 12 -2.53 -2.71 -8.20
CA PRO A 12 -1.24 -2.88 -8.87
C PRO A 12 -0.09 -1.97 -8.35
N TYR A 13 -0.32 -1.18 -7.30
CA TYR A 13 0.52 -0.03 -6.96
C TYR A 13 1.73 -0.34 -6.06
N SER A 14 1.81 -1.53 -5.46
CA SER A 14 2.97 -1.96 -4.67
C SER A 14 3.85 -3.02 -5.36
N ALA A 15 3.57 -3.28 -6.64
CA ALA A 15 4.27 -4.31 -7.40
C ALA A 15 5.79 -4.05 -7.49
N SER A 16 6.52 -5.13 -7.68
CA SER A 16 7.98 -5.16 -7.80
C SER A 16 8.75 -4.47 -6.67
N ASN A 17 8.38 -4.73 -5.41
CA ASN A 17 8.99 -4.18 -4.18
C ASN A 17 8.67 -2.70 -3.89
N ALA A 18 7.80 -2.04 -4.67
CA ALA A 18 7.27 -0.74 -4.26
C ALA A 18 6.53 -0.82 -2.91
N SER A 19 6.10 -2.03 -2.50
CA SER A 19 5.53 -2.33 -1.19
C SER A 19 6.39 -1.86 -0.01
N MET A 20 7.72 -1.87 -0.09
CA MET A 20 8.58 -1.40 1.00
C MET A 20 8.35 0.07 1.35
N THR A 21 7.82 0.85 0.40
CA THR A 21 7.46 2.27 0.60
C THR A 21 5.95 2.47 0.66
N PHE A 22 5.20 2.00 -0.33
CA PHE A 22 3.78 2.35 -0.50
C PHE A 22 2.84 1.48 0.35
N ASP A 23 3.30 0.29 0.76
CA ASP A 23 2.59 -0.65 1.62
C ASP A 23 3.37 -0.93 2.92
N ARG A 24 3.24 -0.01 3.87
CA ARG A 24 3.92 -0.08 5.17
C ARG A 24 3.01 -0.45 6.34
N GLY A 25 1.84 -1.03 6.06
CA GLY A 25 0.89 -1.46 7.10
C GLY A 25 1.41 -2.56 8.04
N TRP A 26 2.53 -3.20 7.68
CA TRP A 26 3.23 -4.19 8.50
C TRP A 26 4.16 -3.58 9.55
N ARG A 27 4.55 -2.30 9.44
CA ARG A 27 5.49 -1.61 10.35
C ARG A 27 4.76 -0.91 11.48
N GLU A 28 5.29 -1.03 12.70
CA GLU A 28 4.75 -0.35 13.88
C GLU A 28 4.85 1.18 13.75
N GLY A 29 3.75 1.84 14.10
CA GLY A 29 3.53 3.27 13.94
C GLY A 29 3.31 3.74 12.51
N GLU A 30 3.03 2.83 11.57
CA GLU A 30 2.67 3.12 10.18
C GLU A 30 1.48 2.26 9.68
N ARG A 31 0.74 1.64 10.60
CA ARG A 31 -0.41 0.79 10.30
C ARG A 31 -1.70 1.61 10.20
N PHE A 32 -1.80 2.44 9.16
CA PHE A 32 -2.98 3.30 8.95
C PHE A 32 -4.17 2.59 8.31
N ASN A 33 -3.94 1.41 7.75
CA ASN A 33 -4.97 0.54 7.20
C ASN A 33 -4.60 -0.91 7.51
N PHE A 34 -5.60 -1.78 7.56
CA PHE A 34 -5.39 -3.22 7.60
C PHE A 34 -5.02 -3.77 6.23
N ASP A 35 -4.29 -4.88 6.23
CA ASP A 35 -3.87 -5.61 5.04
C ASP A 35 -4.81 -6.79 4.76
N ARG A 36 -4.43 -7.98 5.24
CA ARG A 36 -5.25 -9.17 5.31
C ARG A 36 -5.88 -9.26 6.69
N LYS A 37 -7.17 -8.94 6.77
CA LYS A 37 -7.94 -9.02 8.01
C LYS A 37 -8.80 -10.29 8.10
N SER A 38 -8.80 -10.91 9.27
CA SER A 38 -9.76 -11.95 9.68
C SER A 38 -11.01 -11.29 10.29
N GLN A 39 -12.11 -12.03 10.40
CA GLN A 39 -13.35 -11.56 11.06
C GLN A 39 -13.94 -10.29 10.44
N MET A 40 -13.93 -10.25 9.11
CA MET A 40 -14.51 -9.20 8.28
C MET A 40 -15.69 -9.75 7.48
N ALA A 41 -16.75 -8.96 7.36
CA ALA A 41 -17.74 -9.10 6.32
C ALA A 41 -17.36 -8.17 5.16
N ARG A 42 -17.35 -8.72 3.93
CA ARG A 42 -17.05 -7.97 2.71
C ARG A 42 -18.08 -8.28 1.65
N TYR A 43 -18.47 -7.25 0.93
CA TYR A 43 -19.30 -7.33 -0.27
C TYR A 43 -18.52 -6.79 -1.45
N ASP A 44 -18.52 -7.55 -2.54
CA ASP A 44 -17.97 -7.16 -3.82
C ASP A 44 -19.12 -7.06 -4.83
N SER A 45 -19.26 -5.90 -5.46
CA SER A 45 -20.31 -5.71 -6.45
C SER A 45 -20.03 -6.48 -7.73
N PRO A 46 -21.06 -6.84 -8.51
CA PRO A 46 -20.84 -7.13 -9.92
C PRO A 46 -20.29 -5.88 -10.64
N MET A 47 -19.75 -6.07 -11.84
CA MET A 47 -19.41 -4.95 -12.72
C MET A 47 -20.70 -4.35 -13.28
N PHE A 48 -21.01 -3.10 -12.93
CA PHE A 48 -22.17 -2.38 -13.44
C PHE A 48 -21.84 -1.67 -14.74
N GLY A 49 -22.58 -2.04 -15.80
CA GLY A 49 -22.45 -1.43 -17.12
C GLY A 49 -21.04 -1.49 -17.70
N ASP A 50 -20.29 -2.55 -17.38
CA ASP A 50 -18.89 -2.75 -17.78
C ASP A 50 -17.93 -1.60 -17.39
N MET A 51 -18.35 -0.75 -16.44
CA MET A 51 -17.66 0.50 -16.11
C MET A 51 -17.34 0.61 -14.62
N VAL A 52 -18.27 0.24 -13.74
CA VAL A 52 -18.16 0.52 -12.31
C VAL A 52 -18.17 -0.76 -11.48
N LYS A 53 -17.16 -0.91 -10.61
CA LYS A 53 -17.12 -1.92 -9.56
C LYS A 53 -16.85 -1.24 -8.23
N PHE A 54 -17.48 -1.70 -7.16
CA PHE A 54 -17.16 -1.27 -5.82
C PHE A 54 -17.11 -2.44 -4.85
N SER A 55 -16.40 -2.23 -3.75
CA SER A 55 -16.30 -3.18 -2.66
C SER A 55 -16.49 -2.45 -1.34
N LEU A 56 -17.16 -3.08 -0.39
CA LEU A 56 -17.37 -2.55 0.96
C LEU A 56 -17.00 -3.63 1.97
N ALA A 57 -16.40 -3.24 3.08
CA ALA A 57 -16.11 -4.17 4.15
C ALA A 57 -16.17 -3.52 5.52
N GLY A 58 -16.44 -4.35 6.53
CA GLY A 58 -16.32 -3.97 7.92
C GLY A 58 -16.08 -5.18 8.80
N GLY A 59 -15.45 -4.98 9.93
CA GLY A 59 -15.07 -6.04 10.85
C GLY A 59 -14.47 -5.52 12.14
N ASN A 60 -13.85 -6.40 12.91
CA ASN A 60 -13.15 -6.00 14.12
C ASN A 60 -11.81 -5.31 13.81
N GLY A 61 -11.42 -4.36 14.65
CA GLY A 61 -10.11 -3.71 14.60
C GLY A 61 -9.00 -4.63 15.15
N SER A 62 -7.85 -4.06 15.49
CA SER A 62 -6.71 -4.82 16.05
C SER A 62 -6.74 -4.91 17.57
N PHE A 63 -7.23 -3.89 18.28
CA PHE A 63 -7.24 -3.89 19.73
C PHE A 63 -8.33 -4.80 20.30
N LYS A 64 -8.05 -5.39 21.46
CA LYS A 64 -8.97 -6.30 22.16
C LYS A 64 -10.03 -5.53 22.94
N ASP A 65 -10.87 -4.79 22.22
CA ASP A 65 -12.00 -4.05 22.78
C ASP A 65 -13.26 -4.22 21.92
N LYS A 66 -14.44 -4.06 22.53
CA LYS A 66 -15.72 -4.19 21.83
C LYS A 66 -15.99 -3.06 20.83
N ASP A 67 -15.33 -1.91 21.03
CA ASP A 67 -15.43 -0.73 20.18
C ASP A 67 -14.22 -0.62 19.24
N SER A 68 -13.42 -1.69 19.09
CA SER A 68 -12.37 -1.77 18.07
C SER A 68 -12.94 -2.40 16.81
N ASN A 69 -13.19 -1.57 15.80
CA ASN A 69 -13.82 -1.95 14.54
C ASN A 69 -13.24 -1.15 13.38
N PHE A 70 -13.45 -1.63 12.16
CA PHE A 70 -13.11 -0.88 10.97
C PHE A 70 -14.22 -0.95 9.93
N PHE A 71 -14.21 0.03 9.04
CA PHE A 71 -15.04 0.09 7.87
C PHE A 71 -14.25 0.69 6.71
N GLY A 72 -14.43 0.15 5.51
CA GLY A 72 -13.72 0.63 4.34
C GLY A 72 -14.45 0.29 3.05
N GLY A 73 -14.05 0.96 1.99
CA GLY A 73 -14.64 0.77 0.68
C GLY A 73 -13.70 1.17 -0.44
N SER A 74 -13.94 0.61 -1.61
CA SER A 74 -13.25 0.97 -2.84
C SER A 74 -14.22 1.10 -4.00
N LEU A 75 -13.83 1.92 -4.97
CA LEU A 75 -14.56 2.20 -6.20
C LEU A 75 -13.55 2.19 -7.34
N SER A 76 -13.86 1.44 -8.39
CA SER A 76 -13.11 1.42 -9.65
C SER A 76 -14.04 1.80 -10.79
N VAL A 77 -13.65 2.78 -11.59
CA VAL A 77 -14.44 3.30 -12.72
C VAL A 77 -13.58 3.28 -13.98
N THR A 78 -14.05 2.62 -15.03
CA THR A 78 -13.39 2.54 -16.34
C THR A 78 -14.18 3.35 -17.37
N PRO A 79 -14.08 4.71 -17.37
CA PRO A 79 -14.86 5.54 -18.27
C PRO A 79 -14.50 5.35 -19.76
N HIS A 80 -13.32 4.78 -20.02
CA HIS A 80 -12.81 4.46 -21.35
C HIS A 80 -11.95 3.20 -21.25
N GLU A 81 -11.86 2.38 -22.30
CA GLU A 81 -11.03 1.15 -22.38
C GLU A 81 -9.53 1.33 -22.05
N LYS A 82 -9.06 2.58 -21.98
CA LYS A 82 -7.65 2.93 -21.72
C LYS A 82 -7.42 3.55 -20.35
N ILE A 83 -8.48 3.88 -19.62
CA ILE A 83 -8.40 4.63 -18.37
C ILE A 83 -9.25 3.92 -17.34
N THR A 84 -8.63 3.50 -16.24
CA THR A 84 -9.34 3.08 -15.04
C THR A 84 -8.94 4.00 -13.89
N LEU A 85 -9.94 4.47 -13.15
CA LEU A 85 -9.78 5.33 -11.99
C LEU A 85 -10.16 4.53 -10.75
N HIS A 86 -9.38 4.68 -9.69
CA HIS A 86 -9.58 4.01 -8.42
C HIS A 86 -9.69 5.03 -7.30
N ALA A 87 -10.60 4.78 -6.37
CA ALA A 87 -10.68 5.49 -5.11
C ALA A 87 -10.94 4.48 -4.00
N ALA A 88 -10.36 4.67 -2.82
CA ALA A 88 -10.68 3.88 -1.65
C ALA A 88 -10.50 4.67 -0.36
N PHE A 89 -11.14 4.18 0.69
CA PHE A 89 -10.96 4.68 2.04
C PHE A 89 -11.05 3.52 3.04
N GLU A 90 -10.44 3.72 4.19
CA GLU A 90 -10.60 2.86 5.35
C GLU A 90 -10.49 3.71 6.62
N THR A 91 -11.36 3.44 7.58
CA THR A 91 -11.30 4.04 8.92
C THR A 91 -11.39 2.93 9.95
N ALA A 92 -10.64 3.04 11.03
CA ALA A 92 -10.66 2.08 12.12
C ALA A 92 -10.57 2.77 13.47
N ASP A 93 -11.40 2.30 14.40
CA ASP A 93 -11.45 2.77 15.77
C ASP A 93 -10.57 1.86 16.64
N LYS A 94 -9.80 2.44 17.58
CA LYS A 94 -8.95 1.72 18.54
C LYS A 94 -8.05 0.68 17.88
N THR A 95 -7.16 1.14 17.03
CA THR A 95 -6.11 0.35 16.37
C THR A 95 -4.88 0.26 17.27
N ASP A 96 -4.37 -0.96 17.50
CA ASP A 96 -2.99 -1.18 17.95
C ASP A 96 -2.02 -0.69 16.87
N PHE A 97 -1.61 0.57 16.99
CA PHE A 97 -0.87 1.31 15.96
C PHE A 97 0.64 1.18 16.16
N ASP A 98 1.12 1.32 17.39
CA ASP A 98 2.52 1.19 17.79
C ASP A 98 2.61 0.51 19.18
N THR A 99 3.83 0.27 19.68
CA THR A 99 4.08 -0.31 21.00
C THR A 99 3.34 0.48 22.09
N ASP A 100 2.36 -0.17 22.71
CA ASP A 100 1.49 0.39 23.76
C ASP A 100 0.76 1.69 23.33
N LEU A 101 0.55 1.90 22.03
CA LEU A 101 -0.13 3.07 21.49
C LEU A 101 -1.36 2.65 20.69
N ILE A 102 -2.52 3.05 21.21
CA ILE A 102 -3.85 2.76 20.66
C ILE A 102 -4.50 4.07 20.23
N GLY A 103 -5.21 4.04 19.12
CA GLY A 103 -5.94 5.21 18.62
C GLY A 103 -6.66 4.91 17.32
N ASP A 104 -7.28 5.94 16.77
CA ASP A 104 -8.07 5.83 15.55
C ASP A 104 -7.18 6.06 14.32
N THR A 105 -7.51 5.41 13.21
CA THR A 105 -6.78 5.56 11.93
C THR A 105 -7.72 5.82 10.79
N SER A 106 -7.35 6.72 9.88
CA SER A 106 -8.03 6.89 8.60
C SER A 106 -7.04 6.85 7.45
N ALA A 107 -7.46 6.29 6.32
CA ALA A 107 -6.66 6.24 5.10
C ALA A 107 -7.53 6.52 3.89
N TYR A 108 -7.03 7.32 2.96
CA TYR A 108 -7.66 7.64 1.69
C TYR A 108 -6.70 7.41 0.54
N PHE A 109 -7.24 6.90 -0.55
CA PHE A 109 -6.48 6.44 -1.70
C PHE A 109 -7.13 6.91 -3.00
N GLY A 110 -6.29 7.37 -3.94
CA GLY A 110 -6.66 7.64 -5.33
C GLY A 110 -5.65 7.01 -6.29
N GLY A 111 -6.14 6.37 -7.34
CA GLY A 111 -5.30 5.69 -8.32
C GLY A 111 -5.80 5.87 -9.76
N VAL A 112 -4.89 5.76 -10.71
CA VAL A 112 -5.17 5.72 -12.14
C VAL A 112 -4.37 4.61 -12.80
N GLU A 113 -4.99 3.92 -13.75
CA GLU A 113 -4.33 3.07 -14.72
C GLU A 113 -4.57 3.66 -16.11
N PHE A 114 -3.49 3.89 -16.85
CA PHE A 114 -3.53 4.42 -18.21
C PHE A 114 -2.84 3.45 -19.17
N ARG A 115 -3.60 2.90 -20.11
CA ARG A 115 -3.10 2.04 -21.19
C ARG A 115 -2.74 2.90 -22.41
N ILE A 116 -1.45 3.12 -22.62
CA ILE A 116 -0.93 3.86 -23.79
C ILE A 116 -1.18 3.05 -25.06
N THR A 117 -0.81 1.76 -25.02
CA THR A 117 -1.04 0.76 -26.07
C THR A 117 -1.41 -0.56 -25.40
N ASP A 118 -1.81 -1.57 -26.18
CA ASP A 118 -2.17 -2.90 -25.65
C ASP A 118 -1.06 -3.52 -24.79
N ASN A 119 0.19 -3.19 -25.11
CA ASN A 119 1.40 -3.72 -24.48
C ASN A 119 2.10 -2.72 -23.56
N TRP A 120 1.57 -1.51 -23.37
CA TRP A 120 2.22 -0.50 -22.53
C TRP A 120 1.20 0.23 -21.65
N ASN A 121 1.40 0.16 -20.34
CA ASN A 121 0.62 0.92 -19.38
C ASN A 121 1.49 1.74 -18.42
N ILE A 122 0.87 2.77 -17.85
CA ILE A 122 1.38 3.57 -16.73
C ILE A 122 0.31 3.54 -15.65
N LEU A 123 0.72 3.39 -14.40
CA LEU A 123 -0.16 3.36 -13.24
C LEU A 123 0.40 4.34 -12.23
N GLY A 124 -0.47 5.17 -11.65
CA GLY A 124 -0.10 6.11 -10.60
C GLY A 124 -1.10 6.06 -9.47
N ALA A 125 -0.64 6.17 -8.23
CA ALA A 125 -1.50 6.28 -7.06
C ALA A 125 -0.94 7.24 -6.02
N TYR A 126 -1.85 7.76 -5.21
CA TYR A 126 -1.61 8.66 -4.10
C TYR A 126 -2.42 8.19 -2.90
N LYS A 127 -1.81 8.19 -1.72
CA LYS A 127 -2.40 7.75 -0.46
C LYS A 127 -2.08 8.77 0.62
N ILE A 128 -3.09 9.16 1.38
CA ILE A 128 -2.92 9.91 2.62
C ILE A 128 -3.50 9.09 3.76
N ALA A 129 -2.89 9.18 4.92
CA ALA A 129 -3.40 8.48 6.08
C ALA A 129 -2.99 9.16 7.37
N ASP A 130 -3.85 9.07 8.38
CA ASP A 130 -3.75 9.74 9.67
C ASP A 130 -4.01 8.74 10.81
N PHE A 131 -3.40 9.05 11.95
CA PHE A 131 -3.57 8.36 13.22
C PHE A 131 -3.74 9.38 14.34
N GLU A 132 -4.72 9.18 15.22
CA GLU A 132 -4.94 9.98 16.42
C GLU A 132 -5.02 9.07 17.66
N ALA A 133 -4.15 9.29 18.65
CA ALA A 133 -4.07 8.48 19.87
C ALA A 133 -5.25 8.72 20.84
N ASP A 134 -5.75 7.63 21.44
CA ASP A 134 -6.83 7.66 22.44
C ASP A 134 -6.42 8.37 23.75
N ASP A 135 -5.14 8.25 24.13
CA ASP A 135 -4.57 8.86 25.35
C ASP A 135 -3.37 9.77 25.02
N LYS A 136 -3.34 10.93 25.68
CA LYS A 136 -2.28 11.92 25.56
C LYS A 136 -1.03 11.60 26.37
N LEU A 137 -0.90 10.38 26.86
CA LEU A 137 0.28 9.91 27.60
C LEU A 137 1.16 8.96 26.76
N GLY A 138 0.78 8.71 25.51
CA GLY A 138 1.56 7.93 24.53
C GLY A 138 2.83 8.64 24.04
N ALA A 139 3.62 7.94 23.22
CA ALA A 139 4.87 8.46 22.67
C ALA A 139 4.69 9.66 21.73
N TYR A 140 3.52 9.75 21.09
CA TYR A 140 3.04 10.85 20.24
C TYR A 140 1.50 10.82 20.22
N HIS A 141 0.86 11.90 19.77
CA HIS A 141 -0.60 12.03 19.67
C HIS A 141 -1.12 11.82 18.27
N GLU A 142 -0.42 12.38 17.29
CA GLU A 142 -0.87 12.40 15.91
C GLU A 142 0.26 11.92 15.01
N ARG A 143 -0.09 11.18 13.96
CA ARG A 143 0.84 10.89 12.89
C ARG A 143 0.12 10.87 11.56
N ASP A 144 0.73 11.50 10.56
CA ASP A 144 0.20 11.56 9.22
C ASP A 144 1.25 11.09 8.22
N ILE A 145 0.80 10.43 7.16
CA ILE A 145 1.63 10.13 6.00
C ILE A 145 0.98 10.60 4.71
N THR A 146 1.85 10.93 3.76
CA THR A 146 1.52 11.07 2.35
C THR A 146 2.44 10.15 1.57
N ALA A 147 1.87 9.31 0.70
CA ALA A 147 2.62 8.40 -0.14
C ALA A 147 2.13 8.43 -1.58
N TYR A 148 3.04 8.20 -2.53
CA TYR A 148 2.68 8.00 -3.93
C TYR A 148 3.47 6.85 -4.54
N SER A 149 2.89 6.25 -5.58
CA SER A 149 3.50 5.19 -6.37
C SER A 149 3.25 5.46 -7.85
N LEU A 150 4.29 5.29 -8.66
CA LEU A 150 4.26 5.40 -10.10
C LEU A 150 4.93 4.16 -10.70
N GLN A 151 4.27 3.53 -11.65
CA GLN A 151 4.77 2.34 -12.32
C GLN A 151 4.49 2.42 -13.81
N THR A 152 5.38 1.84 -14.61
CA THR A 152 5.11 1.53 -16.01
C THR A 152 5.46 0.08 -16.33
N ASN A 153 4.64 -0.57 -17.15
CA ASN A 153 4.88 -1.92 -17.64
C ASN A 153 4.89 -1.94 -19.17
N TYR A 154 5.88 -2.59 -19.76
CA TYR A 154 5.98 -2.84 -21.19
C TYR A 154 6.08 -4.34 -21.46
N TYR A 155 5.14 -4.85 -22.25
CA TYR A 155 5.05 -6.26 -22.62
C TYR A 155 5.62 -6.48 -24.03
N MET A 156 6.59 -7.38 -24.15
CA MET A 156 7.19 -7.77 -25.43
C MET A 156 7.08 -9.29 -25.60
N GLY A 157 5.96 -9.72 -26.21
CA GLY A 157 5.60 -11.13 -26.25
C GLY A 157 5.41 -11.67 -24.83
N ASP A 158 6.16 -12.70 -24.49
CA ASP A 158 6.15 -13.33 -23.16
C ASP A 158 6.99 -12.59 -22.11
N MET A 159 7.71 -11.53 -22.51
CA MET A 159 8.50 -10.71 -21.59
C MET A 159 7.68 -9.55 -21.02
N ASN A 160 7.91 -9.25 -19.74
CA ASN A 160 7.43 -8.04 -19.08
C ASN A 160 8.62 -7.23 -18.57
N PHE A 161 8.68 -5.95 -18.91
CA PHE A 161 9.61 -4.97 -18.36
C PHE A 161 8.82 -4.00 -17.49
N ARG A 162 9.21 -3.87 -16.23
CA ARG A 162 8.56 -2.98 -15.27
C ARG A 162 9.56 -2.04 -14.65
N LEU A 163 9.18 -0.78 -14.53
CA LEU A 163 9.90 0.24 -13.78
C LEU A 163 8.92 0.89 -12.81
N GLY A 164 9.32 1.01 -11.54
CA GLY A 164 8.51 1.57 -10.47
C GLY A 164 9.29 2.57 -9.63
N TYR A 165 8.57 3.54 -9.10
CA TYR A 165 9.02 4.51 -8.12
C TYR A 165 7.93 4.69 -7.08
N ALA A 166 8.28 4.65 -5.80
CA ALA A 166 7.37 4.95 -4.70
C ALA A 166 8.09 5.80 -3.67
N ASP A 167 7.34 6.68 -3.03
CA ASP A 167 7.86 7.63 -2.05
C ASP A 167 6.79 7.90 -0.98
N GLN A 168 7.24 8.06 0.25
CA GLN A 168 6.39 8.38 1.40
C GLN A 168 7.12 9.39 2.26
N GLU A 169 6.37 10.35 2.78
CA GLU A 169 6.79 11.28 3.83
C GLU A 169 5.73 11.34 4.93
N GLY A 170 6.08 11.88 6.09
CA GLY A 170 5.11 12.04 7.17
C GLY A 170 5.51 13.02 8.26
N ASP A 171 4.52 13.31 9.11
CA ASP A 171 4.65 14.20 10.26
C ASP A 171 4.22 13.44 11.52
N THR A 172 4.89 13.70 12.65
CA THR A 172 4.49 13.26 13.99
C THR A 172 4.21 14.52 14.83
N ASP A 173 3.02 14.61 15.43
CA ASP A 173 2.58 15.78 16.22
C ASP A 173 2.74 17.11 15.47
N ASN A 174 2.36 17.15 14.19
CA ASN A 174 2.48 18.30 13.29
C ASN A 174 3.94 18.78 13.05
N VAL A 175 4.91 17.91 13.28
CA VAL A 175 6.33 18.14 12.99
C VAL A 175 6.83 17.07 12.03
N LYS A 176 7.56 17.47 10.99
CA LYS A 176 8.20 16.55 10.04
C LYS A 176 8.98 15.46 10.77
N ASP A 177 8.74 14.21 10.39
CA ASP A 177 9.36 13.04 10.99
C ASP A 177 10.09 12.22 9.91
N ASP A 178 11.39 12.49 9.76
CA ASP A 178 12.26 11.82 8.80
C ASP A 178 12.25 10.28 8.94
N THR A 179 11.79 9.73 10.08
CA THR A 179 11.67 8.27 10.28
C THR A 179 10.50 7.63 9.54
N LEU A 180 9.58 8.46 9.02
CA LEU A 180 8.48 8.06 8.13
C LEU A 180 8.88 8.14 6.65
N ASP A 181 9.93 8.90 6.34
CA ASP A 181 10.42 9.13 4.99
C ASP A 181 11.09 7.87 4.42
N PHE A 182 10.62 7.45 3.25
CA PHE A 182 11.18 6.30 2.56
C PHE A 182 10.85 6.32 1.07
N THR A 183 11.80 5.91 0.26
CA THR A 183 11.74 5.94 -1.20
C THR A 183 12.21 4.61 -1.75
N THR A 184 11.55 4.14 -2.80
CA THR A 184 11.93 2.95 -3.55
C THR A 184 11.98 3.27 -5.03
N ILE A 185 13.08 2.93 -5.70
CA ILE A 185 13.13 2.81 -7.15
C ILE A 185 13.41 1.35 -7.52
N THR A 186 12.63 0.80 -8.44
CA THR A 186 12.67 -0.63 -8.75
C THR A 186 12.52 -0.90 -10.24
N GLY A 187 13.25 -1.89 -10.72
CA GLY A 187 13.17 -2.41 -12.08
C GLY A 187 13.03 -3.94 -12.07
N GLU A 188 12.19 -4.47 -12.94
CA GLU A 188 12.01 -5.90 -13.13
C GLU A 188 11.97 -6.26 -14.60
N VAL A 189 12.62 -7.38 -14.94
CA VAL A 189 12.41 -8.09 -16.20
C VAL A 189 11.93 -9.48 -15.86
N GLY A 190 10.79 -9.86 -16.42
CA GLY A 190 10.23 -11.20 -16.27
C GLY A 190 9.89 -11.85 -17.60
N TYR A 191 9.81 -13.18 -17.57
CA TYR A 191 9.45 -14.02 -18.71
C TYR A 191 8.41 -15.05 -18.26
N SER A 192 7.31 -15.11 -19.01
CA SER A 192 6.22 -16.05 -18.78
C SER A 192 6.32 -17.23 -19.75
N PHE A 193 6.21 -18.46 -19.24
CA PHE A 193 6.08 -19.66 -20.06
C PHE A 193 5.07 -20.61 -19.43
N ASN A 194 3.96 -20.86 -20.14
CA ASN A 194 2.80 -21.56 -19.59
C ASN A 194 2.33 -20.90 -18.28
N SER A 195 2.26 -21.66 -17.18
CA SER A 195 1.87 -21.18 -15.86
C SER A 195 3.05 -20.73 -14.98
N VAL A 196 4.22 -20.50 -15.57
CA VAL A 196 5.45 -20.14 -14.86
C VAL A 196 5.89 -18.73 -15.24
N TYR A 197 6.13 -17.89 -14.24
CA TYR A 197 6.74 -16.57 -14.41
C TYR A 197 8.10 -16.55 -13.73
N THR A 198 9.18 -16.26 -14.45
CA THR A 198 10.53 -16.09 -13.87
C THR A 198 10.99 -14.66 -14.06
N PHE A 199 11.56 -14.06 -13.02
CA PHE A 199 11.96 -12.65 -13.05
C PHE A 199 13.33 -12.40 -12.42
N LEU A 200 13.98 -11.34 -12.89
CA LEU A 200 15.07 -10.64 -12.23
C LEU A 200 14.56 -9.25 -11.83
N ARG A 201 14.75 -8.90 -10.57
CA ARG A 201 14.35 -7.62 -9.99
C ARG A 201 15.52 -6.96 -9.29
N ILE A 202 15.64 -5.65 -9.45
CA ILE A 202 16.60 -4.80 -8.75
C ILE A 202 15.81 -3.65 -8.13
N ALA A 203 15.99 -3.41 -6.84
CA ALA A 203 15.36 -2.29 -6.14
C ALA A 203 16.39 -1.58 -5.27
N GLN A 204 16.41 -0.26 -5.33
CA GLN A 204 17.10 0.59 -4.36
C GLN A 204 16.04 1.13 -3.40
N HIS A 205 16.30 0.98 -2.12
CA HIS A 205 15.47 1.48 -1.03
C HIS A 205 16.30 2.48 -0.23
N SER A 206 15.74 3.67 0.02
CA SER A 206 16.39 4.71 0.81
C SER A 206 15.41 5.34 1.79
N GLY A 207 15.85 5.72 2.98
CA GLY A 207 15.01 6.43 3.95
C GLY A 207 15.67 6.43 5.32
N THR A 208 14.90 6.64 6.38
CA THR A 208 15.42 6.59 7.75
C THR A 208 14.79 5.42 8.50
N TYR A 209 15.63 4.60 9.15
CA TYR A 209 15.12 3.48 9.92
C TYR A 209 14.51 3.97 11.24
N ARG A 210 13.23 3.65 11.46
CA ARG A 210 12.61 3.62 12.78
C ARG A 210 12.72 2.19 13.27
N ALA A 211 13.44 1.95 14.35
CA ALA A 211 13.33 0.67 15.03
C ALA A 211 12.94 0.89 16.48
N GLY A 212 11.87 0.20 16.87
CA GLY A 212 11.63 -0.18 18.25
C GLY A 212 12.88 -0.81 18.86
N SER A 213 13.17 -0.40 20.09
CA SER A 213 14.19 -0.91 21.01
C SER A 213 15.48 -1.47 20.36
N GLY A 214 16.35 -0.62 19.81
CA GLY A 214 17.65 -1.03 19.29
C GLY A 214 18.55 0.14 18.85
N SER A 215 19.85 -0.12 18.67
CA SER A 215 20.93 0.88 18.48
C SER A 215 20.95 1.67 17.16
N TYR A 216 19.90 1.62 16.34
CA TYR A 216 19.89 2.15 14.96
C TYR A 216 18.76 3.17 14.69
N THR A 217 18.15 3.73 15.74
CA THR A 217 17.10 4.76 15.59
C THR A 217 17.68 6.04 14.97
N GLY A 218 17.10 6.47 13.85
CA GLY A 218 17.53 7.71 13.17
C GLY A 218 18.77 7.55 12.28
N GLU A 219 19.14 6.32 11.94
CA GLU A 219 20.19 6.07 10.94
C GLU A 219 19.61 6.01 9.52
N ASP A 220 20.41 6.52 8.57
CA ASP A 220 20.13 6.44 7.15
C ASP A 220 20.10 4.96 6.71
N TYR A 221 19.00 4.58 6.07
CA TYR A 221 18.83 3.31 5.40
C TYR A 221 19.09 3.50 3.91
N ASP A 222 20.02 2.74 3.35
CA ASP A 222 20.30 2.70 1.92
C ASP A 222 20.66 1.27 1.52
N ASP A 223 19.74 0.58 0.85
CA ASP A 223 19.87 -0.85 0.54
C ASP A 223 19.53 -1.16 -0.93
N LEU A 224 20.47 -1.86 -1.58
CA LEU A 224 20.29 -2.39 -2.92
C LEU A 224 19.89 -3.86 -2.84
N MET A 225 18.63 -4.16 -3.15
CA MET A 225 18.14 -5.52 -3.28
C MET A 225 18.25 -6.01 -4.72
N VAL A 226 18.84 -7.19 -4.91
CA VAL A 226 18.78 -7.95 -6.16
C VAL A 226 18.08 -9.28 -5.90
N ARG A 227 17.02 -9.59 -6.66
CA ARG A 227 16.23 -10.81 -6.50
C ARG A 227 16.03 -11.51 -7.83
N ILE A 228 16.24 -12.81 -7.85
CA ILE A 228 15.76 -13.71 -8.90
C ILE A 228 14.68 -14.60 -8.29
N GLY A 229 13.57 -14.76 -9.00
CA GLY A 229 12.44 -15.54 -8.50
C GLY A 229 11.68 -16.23 -9.62
N THR A 230 10.97 -17.28 -9.25
CA THR A 230 10.04 -17.97 -10.13
C THR A 230 8.74 -18.21 -9.37
N GLU A 231 7.62 -17.94 -10.03
CA GLU A 231 6.26 -18.12 -9.53
C GLU A 231 5.52 -19.11 -10.42
N TRP A 232 4.74 -20.01 -9.80
CA TRP A 232 3.96 -21.03 -10.46
C TRP A 232 2.49 -20.91 -10.06
N THR A 233 1.60 -20.90 -11.06
CA THR A 233 0.15 -20.97 -10.83
C THR A 233 -0.35 -22.36 -11.25
N PHE A 234 -1.12 -23.01 -10.38
CA PHE A 234 -1.67 -24.35 -10.62
C PHE A 234 -3.18 -24.39 -10.38
#